data_AF-A0A8C6WKU9-F1
#
_entry.id   AF-A0A8C6WKU9-F1
#
_cell.length_a   1.000
_cell.length_b   1.000
_cell.length_c   1.000
_cell.angle_alpha   90.00
_cell.angle_beta   90.00
_cell.angle_gamma   90.00
#
_symmetry.space_group_name_H-M   'P 1'
#
loop_
_entity.id
_entity.type
_entity.pdbx_description
1 polymer ?
#
loop_
_entity_poly.entity_id
_entity_poly.type
_entity_poly.pdbx_seq_one_letter_code
_entity_poly.pdbx_strand_id
1 'polypeptide(L)'
;LALPRSKNKMESKTRVKCNKKVAKERHHNTIETQQKSAGESGKSTIVKQMRILHVNGFNAEEKKQKIHDIKNNIKEAIETIVAAMRTLTPPCKIACPANQSRIEYVLNLVSQKDFEFTPEFYDHTKLLWQDDGVRACWERSNEYQLIDCAQYFLDRIDVVRQHDYTPTDQDLLRYKVNFHMFDVGGQRDERRKWIQCFNDVTAIIFVVASSSYNMVIREDNQTNRLQEALNLFKNIWNNRWLRTISVILFLNKQDLLAEKVLAGKSKIEDYFPEFARYTTPDDAIPEPGEDPRVIRAKYFIRDEFLRISTASGDGRHYCYPHFTCAVDTENIRRVFNDCRDIIQRMHLRQYELL
;
A
#
# COMPACT_ATOMS: atom_id res chain seq x y z
N LEU A 1 -58.21 5.37 4.45
CA LEU A 1 -56.99 5.78 3.71
C LEU A 1 -55.77 5.29 4.50
N ALA A 2 -55.27 4.11 4.17
CA ALA A 2 -54.19 3.43 4.88
C ALA A 2 -52.88 3.54 4.07
N LEU A 3 -51.80 3.95 4.73
CA LEU A 3 -50.43 4.06 4.21
C LEU A 3 -49.70 2.70 4.29
N PRO A 4 -48.80 2.34 3.34
CA PRO A 4 -48.19 1.02 3.28
C PRO A 4 -46.90 0.91 4.12
N ARG A 5 -46.91 0.01 5.11
CA ARG A 5 -45.79 -0.33 6.02
C ARG A 5 -44.81 -1.41 5.48
N SER A 6 -44.77 -1.72 4.19
CA SER A 6 -44.08 -2.93 3.69
C SER A 6 -42.64 -2.76 3.18
N LYS A 7 -42.11 -1.55 2.95
CA LYS A 7 -40.74 -1.38 2.40
C LYS A 7 -39.60 -1.43 3.45
N ASN A 8 -39.82 -1.00 4.70
CA ASN A 8 -38.76 -0.92 5.71
C ASN A 8 -38.38 -2.26 6.40
N LYS A 9 -39.17 -3.33 6.21
CA LYS A 9 -38.89 -4.65 6.81
C LYS A 9 -37.96 -5.52 5.97
N MET A 10 -37.78 -5.20 4.68
CA MET A 10 -36.93 -5.99 3.77
C MET A 10 -35.47 -5.49 3.80
N GLU A 11 -35.26 -4.18 3.89
CA GLU A 11 -33.91 -3.58 4.01
C GLU A 11 -33.24 -3.91 5.36
N SER A 12 -33.99 -3.97 6.46
CA SER A 12 -33.46 -4.32 7.78
C SER A 12 -33.05 -5.80 7.90
N LYS A 13 -33.77 -6.72 7.24
CA LYS A 13 -33.42 -8.15 7.22
C LYS A 13 -32.19 -8.45 6.36
N THR A 14 -31.94 -7.69 5.29
CA THR A 14 -30.76 -7.84 4.43
C THR A 14 -29.49 -7.30 5.12
N ARG A 15 -29.62 -6.19 5.86
CA ARG A 15 -28.51 -5.58 6.62
C ARG A 15 -28.00 -6.47 7.77
N VAL A 16 -28.91 -7.14 8.49
CA VAL A 16 -28.56 -8.05 9.59
C VAL A 16 -27.97 -9.38 9.09
N LYS A 17 -28.37 -9.87 7.90
CA LYS A 17 -27.75 -11.06 7.28
C LYS A 17 -26.35 -10.77 6.71
N CYS A 18 -26.09 -9.55 6.22
CA CYS A 18 -24.77 -9.15 5.73
C CYS A 18 -23.75 -9.01 6.86
N ASN A 19 -24.13 -8.38 7.98
CA ASN A 19 -23.24 -8.22 9.14
C ASN A 19 -22.85 -9.56 9.79
N LYS A 20 -23.74 -10.58 9.75
CA LYS A 20 -23.41 -11.93 10.23
C LYS A 20 -22.49 -12.74 9.29
N LYS A 21 -22.40 -12.37 8.01
CA LYS A 21 -21.43 -12.96 7.07
C LYS A 21 -20.06 -12.29 7.18
N VAL A 22 -20.02 -10.96 7.27
CA VAL A 22 -18.77 -10.19 7.41
C VAL A 22 -18.05 -10.51 8.74
N ALA A 23 -18.80 -10.82 9.81
CA ALA A 23 -18.20 -11.24 11.08
C ALA A 23 -17.65 -12.67 11.08
N LYS A 24 -18.06 -13.54 10.13
CA LYS A 24 -17.62 -14.94 10.06
C LYS A 24 -16.47 -15.20 9.06
N GLU A 25 -16.14 -14.24 8.20
CA GLU A 25 -15.04 -14.35 7.22
C GLU A 25 -13.71 -13.74 7.71
N ARG A 26 -13.63 -13.26 8.96
CA ARG A 26 -12.38 -12.73 9.54
C ARG A 26 -11.29 -13.79 9.79
N HIS A 27 -11.58 -15.06 9.59
CA HIS A 27 -10.61 -16.15 9.67
C HIS A 27 -10.91 -17.16 8.56
N HIS A 28 -10.35 -16.98 7.37
CA HIS A 28 -9.78 -18.04 6.52
C HIS A 28 -9.22 -17.45 5.22
N ASN A 29 -7.91 -17.62 5.06
CA ASN A 29 -7.10 -17.80 3.85
C ASN A 29 -7.69 -17.40 2.48
N THR A 30 -6.91 -16.58 1.78
CA THR A 30 -6.70 -16.56 0.32
C THR A 30 -7.97 -16.67 -0.52
N ILE A 31 -8.53 -15.52 -0.89
CA ILE A 31 -9.54 -15.47 -1.95
C ILE A 31 -8.82 -15.73 -3.29
N GLU A 32 -8.98 -16.96 -3.81
CA GLU A 32 -8.75 -17.27 -5.21
C GLU A 32 -9.85 -16.64 -6.05
N THR A 33 -9.51 -15.59 -6.79
CA THR A 33 -10.41 -15.00 -7.79
C THR A 33 -10.04 -15.47 -9.19
N GLN A 34 -10.98 -16.21 -9.80
CA GLN A 34 -10.92 -16.66 -11.19
C GLN A 34 -10.86 -15.48 -12.17
N GLN A 35 -9.95 -15.62 -13.14
CA GLN A 35 -9.74 -14.73 -14.27
C GLN A 35 -11.00 -14.52 -15.09
N LYS A 36 -11.28 -13.25 -15.43
CA LYS A 36 -11.66 -12.86 -16.79
C LYS A 36 -11.18 -11.42 -17.04
N SER A 37 -10.37 -11.34 -18.10
CA SER A 37 -9.45 -10.29 -18.49
C SER A 37 -10.11 -8.95 -18.70
N ALA A 38 -9.35 -7.89 -18.45
CA ALA A 38 -9.58 -6.62 -19.09
C ALA A 38 -8.44 -5.58 -18.96
N GLY A 39 -7.90 -5.06 -20.04
CA GLY A 39 -7.46 -5.77 -21.23
C GLY A 39 -5.95 -5.50 -21.34
N GLU A 40 -5.12 -6.52 -21.14
CA GLU A 40 -3.68 -6.53 -21.48
C GLU A 40 -2.78 -5.41 -20.92
N SER A 41 -3.20 -4.60 -19.94
CA SER A 41 -2.34 -3.53 -19.39
C SER A 41 -1.18 -4.05 -18.51
N GLY A 42 -1.26 -5.31 -18.08
CA GLY A 42 -0.23 -5.98 -17.26
C GLY A 42 -0.53 -6.01 -15.76
N LYS A 43 -1.71 -5.57 -15.31
CA LYS A 43 -2.15 -5.64 -13.89
C LYS A 43 -1.88 -7.01 -13.24
N SER A 44 -2.40 -8.09 -13.84
CA SER A 44 -2.24 -9.43 -13.27
C SER A 44 -0.78 -9.92 -13.33
N THR A 45 0.03 -9.45 -14.29
CA THR A 45 1.47 -9.71 -14.32
C THR A 45 2.17 -9.04 -13.14
N ILE A 46 1.82 -7.79 -12.83
CA ILE A 46 2.35 -7.04 -11.69
C ILE A 46 1.93 -7.70 -10.36
N VAL A 47 0.67 -8.11 -10.22
CA VAL A 47 0.20 -8.88 -9.06
C VAL A 47 0.99 -10.19 -8.89
N LYS A 48 1.26 -10.90 -10.00
CA LYS A 48 2.10 -12.11 -9.98
C LYS A 48 3.54 -11.80 -9.55
N GLN A 49 4.16 -10.73 -10.05
CA GLN A 49 5.49 -10.32 -9.63
C GLN A 49 5.53 -9.94 -8.15
N MET A 50 4.51 -9.23 -7.66
CA MET A 50 4.41 -8.93 -6.24
C MET A 50 4.27 -10.19 -5.40
N ARG A 51 3.48 -11.18 -5.86
CA ARG A 51 3.48 -12.50 -5.24
C ARG A 51 4.88 -13.11 -5.28
N ILE A 52 5.54 -13.22 -6.43
CA ILE A 52 6.89 -13.83 -6.54
C ILE A 52 7.91 -13.15 -5.60
N LEU A 53 7.95 -11.82 -5.57
CA LEU A 53 8.82 -11.02 -4.71
C LEU A 53 8.53 -11.22 -3.21
N HIS A 54 7.35 -11.73 -2.85
CA HIS A 54 6.95 -12.00 -1.47
C HIS A 54 6.82 -13.50 -1.16
N VAL A 55 6.76 -14.36 -2.18
CA VAL A 55 6.53 -15.81 -2.10
C VAL A 55 7.84 -16.58 -2.06
N ASN A 56 8.92 -16.06 -2.65
CA ASN A 56 10.26 -16.66 -2.50
C ASN A 56 10.94 -16.37 -1.16
N GLY A 57 10.18 -15.91 -0.17
CA GLY A 57 10.70 -15.57 1.16
C GLY A 57 11.70 -14.41 1.09
N PHE A 58 12.24 -14.07 2.25
CA PHE A 58 13.29 -13.07 2.38
C PHE A 58 14.65 -13.77 2.34
N ASN A 59 15.62 -13.20 1.62
CA ASN A 59 16.98 -13.74 1.65
C ASN A 59 17.65 -13.47 3.00
N ALA A 60 18.73 -14.19 3.33
CA ALA A 60 19.38 -14.11 4.65
C ALA A 60 19.87 -12.70 4.99
N GLU A 61 20.31 -11.93 4.00
CA GLU A 61 20.81 -10.57 4.18
C GLU A 61 19.66 -9.59 4.49
N GLU A 62 18.53 -9.70 3.79
CA GLU A 62 17.30 -8.97 4.09
C GLU A 62 16.79 -9.28 5.50
N LYS A 63 16.78 -10.57 5.88
CA LYS A 63 16.39 -11.00 7.24
C LYS A 63 17.26 -10.32 8.30
N LYS A 64 18.57 -10.27 8.07
CA LYS A 64 19.53 -9.66 9.00
C LYS A 64 19.32 -8.15 9.14
N GLN A 65 19.08 -7.45 8.03
CA GLN A 65 18.79 -6.01 8.05
C GLN A 65 17.49 -5.69 8.81
N LYS A 66 16.52 -6.61 8.83
CA LYS A 66 15.22 -6.43 9.52
C LYS A 66 15.20 -6.76 11.01
N ILE A 67 16.25 -7.36 11.55
CA ILE A 67 16.34 -7.63 12.98
C ILE A 67 16.23 -6.34 13.79
N HIS A 68 16.95 -5.29 13.38
CA HIS A 68 16.93 -4.01 14.10
C HIS A 68 15.54 -3.37 14.05
N ASP A 69 14.87 -3.41 12.90
CA ASP A 69 13.53 -2.86 12.75
C ASP A 69 12.49 -3.60 13.61
N ILE A 70 12.56 -4.94 13.69
CA ILE A 70 11.69 -5.74 14.58
C ILE A 70 11.92 -5.40 16.05
N LYS A 71 13.18 -5.19 16.44
CA LYS A 71 13.52 -4.78 17.81
C LYS A 71 12.98 -3.39 18.13
N ASN A 72 13.04 -2.45 17.18
CA ASN A 72 12.42 -1.14 17.31
C ASN A 72 10.90 -1.21 17.48
N ASN A 73 10.21 -2.09 16.74
CA ASN A 73 8.76 -2.30 16.94
C ASN A 73 8.43 -2.76 18.38
N ILE A 74 9.25 -3.63 18.99
CA ILE A 74 9.06 -4.04 20.39
C ILE A 74 9.19 -2.84 21.34
N LYS A 75 10.22 -2.02 21.15
CA LYS A 75 10.47 -0.80 21.92
C LYS A 75 9.31 0.18 21.80
N GLU A 76 8.93 0.50 20.57
CA GLU A 76 7.81 1.42 20.30
C GLU A 76 6.51 0.92 20.92
N ALA A 77 6.20 -0.38 20.78
CA ALA A 77 5.00 -0.97 21.34
C ALA A 77 4.93 -0.83 22.87
N ILE A 78 5.98 -1.22 23.60
CA ILE A 78 5.95 -1.17 25.07
C ILE A 78 5.96 0.27 25.59
N GLU A 79 6.73 1.16 24.95
CA GLU A 79 6.78 2.59 25.31
C GLU A 79 5.41 3.24 25.16
N THR A 80 4.75 2.95 24.04
CA THR A 80 3.41 3.48 23.73
C THR A 80 2.37 3.01 24.73
N ILE A 81 2.33 1.70 25.04
CA ILE A 81 1.37 1.14 26.00
C ILE A 81 1.57 1.75 27.39
N VAL A 82 2.82 1.83 27.85
CA VAL A 82 3.16 2.36 29.19
C VAL A 82 2.89 3.86 29.29
N ALA A 83 3.19 4.63 28.25
CA ALA A 83 2.84 6.04 28.18
C ALA A 83 1.31 6.25 28.24
N ALA A 84 0.56 5.43 27.50
CA ALA A 84 -0.89 5.50 27.45
C ALA A 84 -1.57 5.20 28.81
N MET A 85 -0.95 4.39 29.67
CA MET A 85 -1.51 4.05 31.00
C MET A 85 -1.86 5.31 31.82
N ARG A 86 -1.07 6.38 31.69
CA ARG A 86 -1.27 7.65 32.42
C ARG A 86 -2.23 8.61 31.71
N THR A 87 -2.38 8.50 30.39
CA THR A 87 -3.17 9.44 29.57
C THR A 87 -4.60 8.99 29.34
N LEU A 88 -4.86 7.68 29.42
CA LEU A 88 -6.20 7.12 29.32
C LEU A 88 -7.14 7.66 30.40
N THR A 89 -8.42 7.79 30.06
CA THR A 89 -9.47 8.23 30.99
C THR A 89 -10.56 7.15 31.08
N PRO A 90 -10.71 6.43 32.21
CA PRO A 90 -9.88 6.50 33.42
C PRO A 90 -8.46 5.92 33.18
N PRO A 91 -7.45 6.34 33.96
CA PRO A 91 -6.09 5.85 33.80
C PRO A 91 -5.96 4.39 34.22
N CYS A 92 -5.09 3.65 33.53
CA CYS A 92 -4.76 2.27 33.88
C CYS A 92 -3.69 2.26 34.97
N LYS A 93 -3.94 1.54 36.06
CA LYS A 93 -2.96 1.34 37.13
C LYS A 93 -2.16 0.08 36.87
N ILE A 94 -0.91 0.07 37.29
CA ILE A 94 -0.11 -1.16 37.29
C ILE A 94 -0.67 -2.15 38.31
N ALA A 95 -0.68 -3.44 37.98
CA ALA A 95 -1.17 -4.47 38.88
C ALA A 95 -0.12 -4.81 39.94
N CYS A 96 1.15 -4.91 39.56
CA CYS A 96 2.26 -5.17 40.47
C CYS A 96 3.05 -3.88 40.78
N PRO A 97 3.05 -3.37 42.01
CA PRO A 97 3.83 -2.17 42.38
C PRO A 97 5.34 -2.31 42.14
N ALA A 98 5.87 -3.53 42.18
CA ALA A 98 7.29 -3.80 41.91
C ALA A 98 7.68 -3.51 40.44
N ASN A 99 6.72 -3.38 39.54
CA ASN A 99 6.96 -3.01 38.14
C ASN A 99 7.00 -1.49 37.90
N GLN A 100 6.78 -0.67 38.94
CA GLN A 100 6.80 0.80 38.81
C GLN A 100 8.15 1.33 38.34
N SER A 101 9.26 0.79 38.85
CA SER A 101 10.62 1.15 38.40
C SER A 101 10.88 0.76 36.94
N ARG A 102 10.20 -0.27 36.44
CA ARG A 102 10.30 -0.71 35.04
C ARG A 102 9.56 0.24 34.10
N ILE A 103 8.42 0.78 34.52
CA ILE A 103 7.73 1.85 33.80
C ILE A 103 8.66 3.06 33.65
N GLU A 104 9.31 3.47 34.73
CA GLU A 104 10.24 4.60 34.72
C GLU A 104 11.45 4.34 33.83
N TYR A 105 12.00 3.12 33.87
CA TYR A 105 13.05 2.69 32.96
C TYR A 105 12.62 2.87 31.49
N VAL A 106 11.49 2.29 31.09
CA VAL A 106 10.99 2.34 29.70
C VAL A 106 10.69 3.77 29.26
N LEU A 107 10.05 4.60 30.10
CA LEU A 107 9.75 5.99 29.75
C LEU A 107 11.02 6.85 29.59
N ASN A 108 12.10 6.54 30.30
CA ASN A 108 13.37 7.24 30.13
C ASN A 108 14.09 6.88 28.82
N LEU A 109 13.81 5.71 28.23
CA LEU A 109 14.39 5.28 26.95
C LEU A 109 13.91 6.09 25.75
N VAL A 110 12.72 6.71 25.85
CA VAL A 110 12.13 7.56 24.81
C VAL A 110 13.06 8.74 24.46
N SER A 111 13.90 9.18 25.41
CA SER A 111 14.79 10.33 25.24
C SER A 111 16.17 9.98 24.63
N GLN A 112 16.49 8.70 24.43
CA GLN A 112 17.82 8.27 23.95
C GLN A 112 17.86 8.14 22.43
N LYS A 113 18.80 8.85 21.78
CA LYS A 113 19.00 8.81 20.32
C LYS A 113 19.67 7.52 19.83
N ASP A 114 20.58 6.97 20.62
CA ASP A 114 21.35 5.77 20.29
C ASP A 114 20.99 4.65 21.27
N PHE A 115 19.80 4.08 21.10
CA PHE A 115 19.29 3.04 21.99
C PHE A 115 19.92 1.67 21.68
N GLU A 116 20.56 1.07 22.68
CA GLU A 116 21.07 -0.30 22.60
C GLU A 116 20.09 -1.30 23.22
N PHE A 117 19.80 -2.37 22.48
CA PHE A 117 18.92 -3.46 22.92
C PHE A 117 19.63 -4.39 23.90
N THR A 118 19.74 -3.97 25.16
CA THR A 118 20.38 -4.73 26.23
C THR A 118 19.50 -5.87 26.77
N PRO A 119 20.08 -6.91 27.41
CA PRO A 119 19.30 -7.94 28.11
C PRO A 119 18.34 -7.35 29.15
N GLU A 120 18.76 -6.27 29.83
CA GLU A 120 17.95 -5.56 30.82
C GLU A 120 16.66 -4.99 30.20
N PHE A 121 16.74 -4.38 29.02
CA PHE A 121 15.56 -3.90 28.31
C PHE A 121 14.54 -5.02 28.10
N TYR A 122 14.98 -6.16 27.56
CA TYR A 122 14.08 -7.28 27.30
C TYR A 122 13.46 -7.86 28.58
N ASP A 123 14.21 -7.89 29.69
CA ASP A 123 13.69 -8.35 30.98
C ASP A 123 12.62 -7.40 31.53
N HIS A 124 12.85 -6.09 31.46
CA HIS A 124 11.86 -5.09 31.87
C HIS A 124 10.60 -5.14 31.01
N THR A 125 10.76 -5.17 29.68
CA THR A 125 9.65 -5.27 28.72
C THR A 125 8.82 -6.52 28.96
N LYS A 126 9.47 -7.68 29.18
CA LYS A 126 8.77 -8.94 29.42
C LYS A 126 7.95 -8.91 30.70
N LEU A 127 8.53 -8.43 31.80
CA LEU A 127 7.85 -8.36 33.09
C LEU A 127 6.71 -7.34 33.08
N LEU A 128 6.86 -6.23 32.36
CA LEU A 128 5.78 -5.28 32.13
C LEU A 128 4.68 -5.89 31.27
N TRP A 129 5.00 -6.60 30.19
CA TRP A 129 4.00 -7.22 29.33
C TRP A 129 3.17 -8.29 30.04
N GLN A 130 3.74 -8.94 31.06
CA GLN A 130 3.05 -9.90 31.92
C GLN A 130 2.20 -9.24 33.02
N ASP A 131 2.29 -7.92 33.22
CA ASP A 131 1.50 -7.21 34.22
C ASP A 131 0.05 -7.02 33.74
N ASP A 132 -0.92 -7.44 34.56
CA ASP A 132 -2.34 -7.35 34.21
C ASP A 132 -2.80 -5.91 33.95
N GLY A 133 -2.18 -4.92 34.61
CA GLY A 133 -2.47 -3.50 34.38
C GLY A 133 -2.00 -3.01 33.02
N VAL A 134 -0.84 -3.49 32.57
CA VAL A 134 -0.30 -3.21 31.22
C VAL A 134 -1.14 -3.92 30.16
N ARG A 135 -1.52 -5.18 30.39
CA ARG A 135 -2.43 -5.93 29.49
C ARG A 135 -3.80 -5.25 29.38
N ALA A 136 -4.35 -4.76 30.48
CA ALA A 136 -5.61 -3.99 30.47
C ALA A 136 -5.50 -2.68 29.69
N CYS A 137 -4.33 -2.01 29.73
CA CYS A 137 -4.07 -0.85 28.88
C CYS A 137 -4.00 -1.22 27.40
N TRP A 138 -3.36 -2.34 27.07
CA TRP A 138 -3.28 -2.86 25.71
C TRP A 138 -4.65 -3.24 25.13
N GLU A 139 -5.55 -3.86 25.90
CA GLU A 139 -6.92 -4.15 25.45
C GLU A 139 -7.72 -2.88 25.07
N ARG A 140 -7.28 -1.73 25.57
CA ARG A 140 -7.81 -0.39 25.25
C ARG A 140 -7.00 0.34 24.19
N SER A 141 -6.17 -0.38 23.41
CA SER A 141 -5.32 0.22 22.38
C SER A 141 -6.08 0.91 21.26
N ASN A 142 -7.41 0.73 21.16
CA ASN A 142 -8.26 1.50 20.26
C ASN A 142 -8.44 2.97 20.70
N GLU A 143 -8.02 3.35 21.91
CA GLU A 143 -8.10 4.70 22.46
C GLU A 143 -6.82 5.53 22.25
N TYR A 144 -5.76 4.92 21.71
CA TYR A 144 -4.47 5.55 21.40
C TYR A 144 -3.85 4.92 20.15
N GLN A 145 -2.72 5.46 19.68
CA GLN A 145 -2.05 4.93 18.48
C GLN A 145 -1.07 3.84 18.89
N LEU A 146 -1.38 2.57 18.60
CA LEU A 146 -0.49 1.44 18.84
C LEU A 146 -0.31 0.65 17.55
N ILE A 147 0.92 0.17 17.30
CA ILE A 147 1.22 -0.68 16.14
C ILE A 147 0.47 -2.03 16.23
N ASP A 148 -0.13 -2.46 15.11
CA ASP A 148 -0.92 -3.71 15.03
C ASP A 148 -0.12 -4.98 15.42
N CYS A 149 1.20 -4.94 15.23
CA CYS A 149 2.07 -6.08 15.50
C CYS A 149 2.54 -6.16 16.98
N ALA A 150 2.12 -5.22 17.83
CA ALA A 150 2.56 -5.11 19.22
C ALA A 150 2.45 -6.44 19.98
N GLN A 151 1.24 -7.02 20.03
CA GLN A 151 1.02 -8.29 20.75
C GLN A 151 1.92 -9.41 20.22
N TYR A 152 2.01 -9.56 18.90
CA TYR A 152 2.75 -10.66 18.26
C TYR A 152 4.25 -10.67 18.60
N PHE A 153 4.86 -9.48 18.69
CA PHE A 153 6.28 -9.36 19.04
C PHE A 153 6.49 -9.35 20.56
N LEU A 154 5.61 -8.72 21.34
CA LEU A 154 5.69 -8.73 22.80
C LEU A 154 5.51 -10.15 23.39
N ASP A 155 4.64 -10.96 22.81
CA ASP A 155 4.45 -12.37 23.20
C ASP A 155 5.70 -13.25 22.90
N ARG A 156 6.64 -12.76 22.08
CA ARG A 156 7.83 -13.50 21.62
C ARG A 156 9.15 -12.78 21.90
N ILE A 157 9.17 -11.93 22.92
CA ILE A 157 10.38 -11.23 23.38
C ILE A 157 11.55 -12.20 23.61
N ASP A 158 11.31 -13.36 24.20
CA ASP A 158 12.35 -14.37 24.47
C ASP A 158 12.99 -14.95 23.22
N VAL A 159 12.27 -14.95 22.09
CA VAL A 159 12.79 -15.40 20.79
C VAL A 159 13.60 -14.27 20.15
N VAL A 160 13.06 -13.05 20.16
CA VAL A 160 13.69 -11.88 19.49
C VAL A 160 14.95 -11.40 20.21
N ARG A 161 15.06 -11.63 21.54
CA ARG A 161 16.24 -11.23 22.33
C ARG A 161 17.48 -12.11 22.09
N GLN A 162 17.34 -13.29 21.49
CA GLN A 162 18.46 -14.20 21.27
C GLN A 162 19.50 -13.58 20.32
N HIS A 163 20.78 -13.85 20.55
CA HIS A 163 21.87 -13.32 19.72
C HIS A 163 21.87 -13.90 18.30
N ASP A 164 21.36 -15.12 18.13
CA ASP A 164 21.22 -15.85 16.87
C ASP A 164 19.81 -15.72 16.26
N TYR A 165 18.98 -14.82 16.78
CA TYR A 165 17.64 -14.58 16.26
C TYR A 165 17.67 -14.26 14.77
N THR A 166 17.00 -15.10 13.99
CA THR A 166 16.77 -14.88 12.56
C THR A 166 15.26 -14.76 12.32
N PRO A 167 14.77 -13.63 11.78
CA PRO A 167 13.35 -13.45 11.54
C PRO A 167 12.75 -14.54 10.65
N THR A 168 11.67 -15.15 11.12
CA THR A 168 10.88 -16.06 10.30
C THR A 168 10.12 -15.27 9.23
N ASP A 169 9.67 -15.95 8.17
CA ASP A 169 8.84 -15.27 7.16
C ASP A 169 7.55 -14.71 7.79
N GLN A 170 7.01 -15.39 8.83
CA GLN A 170 5.88 -14.90 9.60
C GLN A 170 6.23 -13.63 10.39
N ASP A 171 7.46 -13.51 10.91
CA ASP A 171 7.93 -12.29 11.58
C ASP A 171 7.99 -11.14 10.61
N LEU A 172 8.51 -11.39 9.42
CA LEU A 172 8.68 -10.37 8.40
C LEU A 172 7.34 -9.95 7.78
N LEU A 173 6.37 -10.87 7.73
CA LEU A 173 4.98 -10.56 7.38
C LEU A 173 4.29 -9.72 8.46
N ARG A 174 4.49 -10.03 9.74
CA ARG A 174 3.88 -9.28 10.87
C ARG A 174 4.57 -7.96 11.16
N TYR A 175 5.86 -7.87 10.88
CA TYR A 175 6.64 -6.63 10.82
C TYR A 175 6.12 -5.70 9.72
N LYS A 176 5.59 -6.27 8.63
CA LYS A 176 5.07 -5.51 7.50
C LYS A 176 3.70 -4.92 7.80
N VAL A 177 3.52 -3.67 7.38
CA VAL A 177 2.21 -3.15 6.99
C VAL A 177 1.61 -4.14 5.99
N ASN A 178 0.48 -4.76 6.32
CA ASN A 178 -0.15 -5.76 5.47
C ASN A 178 -0.67 -5.10 4.19
N PHE A 179 0.05 -5.22 3.08
CA PHE A 179 -0.44 -4.80 1.77
C PHE A 179 -1.52 -5.77 1.26
N HIS A 180 -2.77 -5.37 1.40
CA HIS A 180 -3.89 -6.06 0.76
C HIS A 180 -4.15 -5.45 -0.60
N MET A 181 -3.86 -6.20 -1.66
CA MET A 181 -4.12 -5.78 -3.03
C MET A 181 -5.33 -6.48 -3.63
N PHE A 182 -6.22 -5.69 -4.22
CA PHE A 182 -7.39 -6.16 -4.95
C PHE A 182 -7.18 -5.91 -6.45
N ASP A 183 -7.06 -6.98 -7.26
CA ASP A 183 -7.06 -6.86 -8.72
C ASP A 183 -8.51 -6.72 -9.21
N VAL A 184 -8.85 -5.56 -9.75
CA VAL A 184 -10.17 -5.28 -10.33
C VAL A 184 -10.13 -5.35 -11.86
N GLY A 185 -11.16 -5.96 -12.45
CA GLY A 185 -11.31 -6.03 -13.90
C GLY A 185 -11.33 -4.63 -14.53
N GLY A 186 -10.42 -4.36 -15.47
CA GLY A 186 -10.32 -3.10 -16.20
C GLY A 186 -11.36 -2.87 -17.32
N GLN A 187 -12.27 -3.81 -17.57
CA GLN A 187 -13.09 -3.86 -18.79
C GLN A 187 -14.24 -2.92 -18.58
N ARG A 188 -14.75 -2.34 -19.66
CA ARG A 188 -15.90 -1.42 -19.58
C ARG A 188 -17.06 -2.04 -18.76
N ASP A 189 -17.32 -3.34 -18.92
CA ASP A 189 -18.39 -4.05 -18.20
C ASP A 189 -18.08 -4.34 -16.72
N GLU A 190 -16.80 -4.50 -16.38
CA GLU A 190 -16.36 -4.80 -15.01
C GLU A 190 -16.25 -3.55 -14.13
N ARG A 191 -16.11 -2.35 -14.74
CA ARG A 191 -15.93 -1.07 -14.03
C ARG A 191 -17.09 -0.70 -13.10
N ARG A 192 -18.30 -1.18 -13.37
CA ARG A 192 -19.47 -0.93 -12.49
C ARG A 192 -19.30 -1.56 -11.10
N LYS A 193 -18.45 -2.58 -10.97
CA LYS A 193 -18.18 -3.28 -9.70
C LYS A 193 -17.15 -2.57 -8.83
N TRP A 194 -16.37 -1.63 -9.40
CA TRP A 194 -15.26 -0.98 -8.68
C TRP A 194 -15.67 -0.27 -7.39
N ILE A 195 -16.91 0.25 -7.34
CA ILE A 195 -17.43 0.91 -6.15
C ILE A 195 -17.47 0.00 -4.92
N GLN A 196 -17.50 -1.32 -5.10
CA GLN A 196 -17.46 -2.30 -4.02
C GLN A 196 -16.08 -2.40 -3.37
N CYS A 197 -15.04 -1.92 -4.04
CA CYS A 197 -13.65 -1.98 -3.59
C CYS A 197 -13.13 -0.63 -3.07
N PHE A 198 -13.96 0.41 -3.02
CA PHE A 198 -13.51 1.78 -2.65
C PHE A 198 -13.54 2.08 -1.15
N ASN A 199 -14.01 1.16 -0.31
CA ASN A 199 -13.94 1.32 1.14
C ASN A 199 -12.55 0.92 1.64
N ASP A 200 -11.95 1.76 2.48
CA ASP A 200 -10.70 1.51 3.21
C ASP A 200 -9.46 1.24 2.32
N VAL A 201 -9.39 1.86 1.14
CA VAL A 201 -8.21 1.81 0.27
C VAL A 201 -7.21 2.89 0.66
N THR A 202 -5.95 2.52 0.90
CA THR A 202 -4.88 3.48 1.21
C THR A 202 -4.37 4.22 -0.04
N ALA A 203 -4.19 3.50 -1.15
CA ALA A 203 -3.71 4.05 -2.41
C ALA A 203 -4.23 3.23 -3.60
N ILE A 204 -4.32 3.86 -4.78
CA ILE A 204 -4.69 3.17 -6.02
C ILE A 204 -3.44 2.94 -6.86
N ILE A 205 -3.24 1.72 -7.33
CA ILE A 205 -2.23 1.43 -8.38
C ILE A 205 -2.93 1.41 -9.73
N PHE A 206 -2.68 2.42 -10.56
CA PHE A 206 -3.25 2.54 -11.90
C PHE A 206 -2.24 2.10 -12.96
N VAL A 207 -2.55 1.05 -13.74
CA VAL A 207 -1.61 0.43 -14.68
C VAL A 207 -1.99 0.72 -16.13
N VAL A 208 -1.08 1.36 -16.86
CA VAL A 208 -1.19 1.77 -18.27
C VAL A 208 -0.28 0.92 -19.14
N ALA A 209 -0.75 0.46 -20.29
CA ALA A 209 0.12 -0.11 -21.32
C ALA A 209 0.65 1.01 -22.24
N SER A 210 1.80 1.58 -21.91
CA SER A 210 2.37 2.73 -22.64
C SER A 210 2.67 2.40 -24.11
N SER A 211 3.04 1.15 -24.41
CA SER A 211 3.29 0.69 -25.77
C SER A 211 2.04 0.59 -26.66
N SER A 212 0.83 0.76 -26.12
CA SER A 212 -0.42 0.58 -26.88
C SER A 212 -0.95 1.86 -27.56
N TYR A 213 -0.11 2.89 -27.72
CA TYR A 213 -0.49 4.18 -28.30
C TYR A 213 -1.02 4.09 -29.74
N ASN A 214 -0.68 3.02 -30.48
CA ASN A 214 -1.11 2.81 -31.87
C ASN A 214 -2.19 1.72 -32.02
N MET A 215 -2.85 1.32 -30.92
CA MET A 215 -3.81 0.22 -30.91
C MET A 215 -5.20 0.70 -30.48
N VAL A 216 -6.24 -0.03 -30.88
CA VAL A 216 -7.62 0.16 -30.43
C VAL A 216 -8.03 -0.88 -29.38
N ILE A 217 -8.98 -0.54 -28.52
CA ILE A 217 -9.56 -1.46 -27.54
C ILE A 217 -10.38 -2.54 -28.25
N ARG A 218 -10.50 -3.73 -27.65
CA ARG A 218 -11.21 -4.86 -28.29
C ARG A 218 -12.73 -4.68 -28.25
N GLU A 219 -13.21 -3.95 -27.25
CA GLU A 219 -14.63 -3.80 -26.94
C GLU A 219 -15.42 -3.08 -28.05
N ASP A 220 -14.80 -2.09 -28.72
CA ASP A 220 -15.43 -1.37 -29.83
C ASP A 220 -14.59 -1.34 -31.12
N ASN A 221 -13.35 -1.83 -31.09
CA ASN A 221 -12.39 -1.79 -32.21
C ASN A 221 -12.21 -0.39 -32.83
N GLN A 222 -12.48 0.67 -32.07
CA GLN A 222 -12.48 2.04 -32.56
C GLN A 222 -11.71 2.98 -31.63
N THR A 223 -11.90 2.84 -30.31
CA THR A 223 -11.28 3.74 -29.34
C THR A 223 -9.80 3.39 -29.16
N ASN A 224 -8.91 4.38 -29.30
CA ASN A 224 -7.48 4.20 -29.01
C ASN A 224 -7.25 3.76 -27.55
N ARG A 225 -6.38 2.76 -27.34
CA ARG A 225 -6.12 2.17 -26.02
C ARG A 225 -5.51 3.15 -25.02
N LEU A 226 -4.57 3.98 -25.47
CA LEU A 226 -3.94 4.98 -24.61
C LEU A 226 -4.92 6.11 -24.28
N GLN A 227 -5.73 6.53 -25.25
CA GLN A 227 -6.81 7.50 -25.01
C GLN A 227 -7.86 6.97 -24.03
N GLU A 228 -8.26 5.71 -24.14
CA GLU A 228 -9.17 5.07 -23.18
C GLU A 228 -8.56 5.06 -21.77
N ALA A 229 -7.24 4.79 -21.65
CA ALA A 229 -6.55 4.84 -20.37
C ALA A 229 -6.52 6.25 -19.76
N LEU A 230 -6.28 7.29 -20.56
CA LEU A 230 -6.33 8.69 -20.14
C LEU A 230 -7.75 9.07 -19.65
N ASN A 231 -8.78 8.70 -20.41
CA ASN A 231 -10.18 8.94 -20.04
C ASN A 231 -10.54 8.24 -18.73
N LEU A 232 -10.10 6.99 -18.56
CA LEU A 232 -10.33 6.21 -17.35
C LEU A 232 -9.60 6.81 -16.15
N PHE A 233 -8.35 7.22 -16.31
CA PHE A 233 -7.58 7.89 -15.27
C PHE A 233 -8.24 9.20 -14.84
N LYS A 234 -8.70 10.02 -15.80
CA LYS A 234 -9.45 11.26 -15.51
C LYS A 234 -10.71 11.00 -14.68
N ASN A 235 -11.42 9.91 -14.97
CA ASN A 235 -12.62 9.53 -14.22
C ASN A 235 -12.31 9.06 -12.80
N ILE A 236 -11.19 8.34 -12.60
CA ILE A 236 -10.73 7.92 -11.26
C ILE A 236 -10.26 9.12 -10.46
N TRP A 237 -9.41 9.96 -11.06
CA TRP A 237 -8.83 11.14 -10.42
C TRP A 237 -9.90 12.11 -9.92
N ASN A 238 -10.92 12.37 -10.74
CA ASN A 238 -12.01 13.29 -10.40
C ASN A 238 -13.16 12.62 -9.62
N ASN A 239 -13.01 11.35 -9.23
CA ASN A 239 -14.08 10.63 -8.54
C ASN A 239 -14.29 11.19 -7.14
N ARG A 240 -15.53 11.59 -6.81
CA ARG A 240 -15.87 12.15 -5.50
C ARG A 240 -15.53 11.24 -4.31
N TRP A 241 -15.53 9.92 -4.51
CA TRP A 241 -15.24 8.93 -3.48
C TRP A 241 -13.73 8.70 -3.29
N LEU A 242 -12.88 9.22 -4.19
CA LEU A 242 -11.44 9.00 -4.21
C LEU A 242 -10.63 10.29 -4.05
N ARG A 243 -11.26 11.41 -3.66
CA ARG A 243 -10.65 12.75 -3.58
C ARG A 243 -9.44 12.86 -2.66
N THR A 244 -9.31 11.96 -1.68
CA THR A 244 -8.18 11.93 -0.74
C THR A 244 -7.23 10.76 -1.02
N ILE A 245 -7.56 9.93 -2.01
CA ILE A 245 -6.80 8.72 -2.31
C ILE A 245 -5.79 9.05 -3.40
N SER A 246 -4.50 8.94 -3.07
CA SER A 246 -3.44 9.16 -4.05
C SER A 246 -3.31 7.98 -5.00
N VAL A 247 -2.79 8.26 -6.20
CA VAL A 247 -2.67 7.29 -7.28
C VAL A 247 -1.20 7.06 -7.59
N ILE A 248 -0.77 5.81 -7.49
CA ILE A 248 0.50 5.32 -7.99
C ILE A 248 0.27 4.90 -9.45
N LEU A 249 0.90 5.61 -10.38
CA LEU A 249 0.71 5.43 -11.81
C LEU A 249 1.84 4.56 -12.39
N PHE A 250 1.51 3.35 -12.83
CA PHE A 250 2.43 2.46 -13.51
C PHE A 250 2.30 2.61 -15.03
N LEU A 251 3.32 3.23 -15.63
CA LEU A 251 3.51 3.30 -17.07
C LEU A 251 4.22 2.02 -17.51
N ASN A 252 3.44 0.97 -17.75
CA ASN A 252 3.93 -0.38 -18.00
C ASN A 252 4.25 -0.64 -19.48
N LYS A 253 5.00 -1.73 -19.74
CA LYS A 253 5.46 -2.15 -21.07
C LYS A 253 6.48 -1.19 -21.69
N GLN A 254 7.43 -0.71 -20.88
CA GLN A 254 8.50 0.17 -21.35
C GLN A 254 9.43 -0.54 -22.36
N ASP A 255 9.65 -1.84 -22.19
CA ASP A 255 10.33 -2.73 -23.13
C ASP A 255 9.72 -2.63 -24.55
N LEU A 256 8.41 -2.85 -24.65
CA LEU A 256 7.68 -2.81 -25.92
C LEU A 256 7.50 -1.40 -26.46
N LEU A 257 7.49 -0.38 -25.59
CA LEU A 257 7.49 1.02 -26.02
C LEU A 257 8.81 1.36 -26.71
N ALA A 258 9.93 0.99 -26.09
CA ALA A 258 11.26 1.22 -26.63
C ALA A 258 11.42 0.55 -28.00
N GLU A 259 11.09 -0.75 -28.10
CA GLU A 259 11.14 -1.50 -29.37
C GLU A 259 10.34 -0.79 -30.47
N LYS A 260 9.10 -0.38 -30.16
CA LYS A 260 8.20 0.21 -31.15
C LYS A 260 8.64 1.60 -31.61
N VAL A 261 9.13 2.43 -30.68
CA VAL A 261 9.66 3.77 -30.99
C VAL A 261 10.92 3.66 -31.86
N LEU A 262 11.84 2.77 -31.49
CA LEU A 262 13.10 2.58 -32.22
C LEU A 262 12.87 1.98 -33.61
N ALA A 263 11.88 1.11 -33.78
CA ALA A 263 11.50 0.55 -35.07
C ALA A 263 10.98 1.61 -36.06
N GLY A 264 10.44 2.73 -35.57
CA GLY A 264 10.01 3.87 -36.40
C GLY A 264 8.82 3.61 -37.33
N LYS A 265 8.19 2.43 -37.26
CA LYS A 265 7.08 2.02 -38.15
C LYS A 265 5.74 2.69 -37.82
N SER A 266 5.51 3.01 -36.56
CA SER A 266 4.29 3.69 -36.08
C SER A 266 4.70 4.83 -35.17
N LYS A 267 4.62 6.06 -35.69
CA LYS A 267 5.06 7.24 -34.95
C LYS A 267 3.99 7.67 -33.97
N ILE A 268 4.37 8.23 -32.83
CA ILE A 268 3.41 8.62 -31.79
C ILE A 268 2.58 9.81 -32.29
N GLU A 269 3.20 10.74 -33.02
CA GLU A 269 2.56 11.92 -33.58
C GLU A 269 1.43 11.63 -34.59
N ASP A 270 1.38 10.42 -35.16
CA ASP A 270 0.28 9.99 -36.04
C ASP A 270 -1.02 9.73 -35.24
N TYR A 271 -0.90 9.47 -33.94
CA TYR A 271 -2.02 9.17 -33.04
C TYR A 271 -2.25 10.26 -31.99
N PHE A 272 -1.18 10.95 -31.58
CA PHE A 272 -1.14 12.04 -30.62
C PHE A 272 -0.35 13.21 -31.22
N PRO A 273 -0.97 14.05 -32.07
CA PRO A 273 -0.27 15.10 -32.84
C PRO A 273 0.53 16.10 -32.00
N GLU A 274 0.14 16.32 -30.75
CA GLU A 274 0.84 17.14 -29.77
C GLU A 274 2.27 16.63 -29.47
N PHE A 275 2.53 15.34 -29.67
CA PHE A 275 3.87 14.77 -29.52
C PHE A 275 4.86 15.40 -30.49
N ALA A 276 4.44 15.88 -31.67
CA ALA A 276 5.35 16.55 -32.61
C ALA A 276 5.99 17.81 -32.00
N ARG A 277 5.30 18.49 -31.09
CA ARG A 277 5.76 19.71 -30.42
C ARG A 277 6.33 19.46 -29.02
N TYR A 278 6.23 18.22 -28.53
CA TYR A 278 6.69 17.88 -27.20
C TYR A 278 8.22 17.89 -27.10
N THR A 279 8.74 18.47 -26.04
CA THR A 279 10.18 18.46 -25.70
C THR A 279 10.39 17.68 -24.43
N THR A 280 11.44 16.86 -24.39
CA THR A 280 11.82 16.16 -23.16
C THR A 280 12.08 17.18 -22.06
N PRO A 281 11.52 16.98 -20.85
CA PRO A 281 11.69 17.93 -19.76
C PRO A 281 13.08 17.82 -19.14
N ASP A 282 13.58 18.92 -18.58
CA ASP A 282 14.92 19.00 -17.99
C ASP A 282 15.09 18.12 -16.74
N ASP A 283 13.98 17.78 -16.06
CA ASP A 283 13.94 16.88 -14.91
C ASP A 283 13.89 15.39 -15.29
N ALA A 284 14.05 15.07 -16.58
CA ALA A 284 14.09 13.69 -17.04
C ALA A 284 15.33 12.97 -16.51
N ILE A 285 15.11 11.79 -15.90
CA ILE A 285 16.14 10.91 -15.37
C ILE A 285 16.19 9.68 -16.29
N PRO A 286 17.02 9.70 -17.35
CA PRO A 286 17.13 8.57 -18.27
C PRO A 286 17.88 7.40 -17.64
N GLU A 287 17.56 6.18 -18.09
CA GLU A 287 18.37 5.02 -17.72
C GLU A 287 19.71 5.02 -18.49
N PRO A 288 20.79 4.48 -17.93
CA PRO A 288 22.08 4.41 -18.62
C PRO A 288 21.96 3.70 -19.97
N GLY A 289 22.33 4.39 -21.05
CA GLY A 289 22.28 3.85 -22.42
C GLY A 289 20.91 3.93 -23.10
N GLU A 290 19.93 4.61 -22.52
CA GLU A 290 18.61 4.78 -23.11
C GLU A 290 18.62 5.78 -24.28
N ASP A 291 17.94 5.43 -25.39
CA ASP A 291 17.88 6.27 -26.58
C ASP A 291 17.02 7.54 -26.34
N PRO A 292 17.48 8.75 -26.74
CA PRO A 292 16.73 10.00 -26.59
C PRO A 292 15.29 9.96 -27.14
N ARG A 293 15.04 9.18 -28.19
CA ARG A 293 13.70 9.01 -28.76
C ARG A 293 12.77 8.27 -27.81
N VAL A 294 13.29 7.25 -27.11
CA VAL A 294 12.55 6.46 -26.12
C VAL A 294 12.28 7.30 -24.88
N ILE A 295 13.27 8.06 -24.41
CA ILE A 295 13.13 8.99 -23.29
C ILE A 295 12.02 10.00 -23.60
N ARG A 296 12.08 10.67 -24.75
CA ARG A 296 11.04 11.62 -25.17
C ARG A 296 9.64 10.97 -25.23
N ALA A 297 9.54 9.76 -25.79
CA ALA A 297 8.28 9.05 -25.90
C ALA A 297 7.67 8.67 -24.54
N LYS A 298 8.45 8.09 -23.62
CA LYS A 298 7.92 7.68 -22.31
C LYS A 298 7.53 8.87 -21.45
N TYR A 299 8.30 9.96 -21.50
CA TYR A 299 8.02 11.18 -20.77
C TYR A 299 6.81 11.93 -21.33
N PHE A 300 6.60 11.94 -22.65
CA PHE A 300 5.36 12.45 -23.23
C PHE A 300 4.13 11.73 -22.64
N ILE A 301 4.15 10.40 -22.65
CA ILE A 301 3.05 9.60 -22.12
C ILE A 301 2.86 9.89 -20.62
N ARG A 302 3.94 10.00 -19.83
CA ARG A 302 3.88 10.41 -18.42
C ARG A 302 3.14 11.74 -18.26
N ASP A 303 3.52 12.73 -19.04
CA ASP A 303 3.03 14.10 -18.91
C ASP A 303 1.56 14.25 -19.33
N GLU A 304 1.06 13.41 -20.26
CA GLU A 304 -0.37 13.34 -20.56
C GLU A 304 -1.21 12.95 -19.33
N PHE A 305 -0.74 12.00 -18.51
CA PHE A 305 -1.40 11.66 -17.24
C PHE A 305 -1.18 12.72 -16.16
N LEU A 306 0.02 13.27 -16.05
CA LEU A 306 0.31 14.29 -15.05
C LEU A 306 -0.52 15.55 -15.29
N ARG A 307 -0.74 15.95 -16.55
CA ARG A 307 -1.64 17.07 -16.92
C ARG A 307 -3.04 16.88 -16.36
N ILE A 308 -3.55 15.66 -16.33
CA ILE A 308 -4.86 15.35 -15.71
C ILE A 308 -4.79 15.56 -14.19
N SER A 309 -3.72 15.05 -13.55
CA SER A 309 -3.59 15.12 -12.10
C SER A 309 -3.35 16.53 -11.55
N THR A 310 -2.64 17.38 -12.30
CA THR A 310 -2.32 18.75 -11.88
C THR A 310 -3.42 19.76 -12.20
N ALA A 311 -4.34 19.44 -13.10
CA ALA A 311 -5.43 20.34 -13.50
C ALA A 311 -6.48 20.63 -12.42
N SER A 312 -6.56 19.81 -11.36
CA SER A 312 -7.66 19.85 -10.38
C SER A 312 -7.17 20.03 -8.93
N GLY A 313 -5.92 20.44 -8.72
CA GLY A 313 -5.22 20.33 -7.44
C GLY A 313 -5.79 21.20 -6.31
N ASP A 314 -6.54 20.58 -5.41
CA ASP A 314 -6.81 21.09 -4.05
C ASP A 314 -5.74 20.64 -3.03
N GLY A 315 -4.70 19.93 -3.49
CA GLY A 315 -3.57 19.45 -2.69
C GLY A 315 -3.89 18.24 -1.80
N ARG A 316 -5.07 17.62 -1.92
CA ARG A 316 -5.50 16.54 -1.01
C ARG A 316 -5.00 15.15 -1.36
N HIS A 317 -4.58 14.93 -2.61
CA HIS A 317 -4.00 13.68 -3.08
C HIS A 317 -2.99 13.91 -4.20
N TYR A 318 -2.11 12.94 -4.43
CA TYR A 318 -0.98 13.06 -5.34
C TYR A 318 -0.96 11.93 -6.39
N CYS A 319 -0.29 12.19 -7.51
CA CYS A 319 0.00 11.19 -8.52
C CYS A 319 1.50 10.86 -8.50
N TYR A 320 1.84 9.59 -8.36
CA TYR A 320 3.22 9.10 -8.29
C TYR A 320 3.54 8.24 -9.52
N PRO A 321 4.13 8.81 -10.58
CA PRO A 321 4.40 8.09 -11.82
C PRO A 321 5.67 7.22 -11.70
N HIS A 322 5.57 5.97 -12.16
CA HIS A 322 6.69 5.03 -12.29
C HIS A 322 6.70 4.39 -13.68
N PHE A 323 7.88 4.37 -14.31
CA PHE A 323 8.13 3.58 -15.52
C PHE A 323 8.33 2.12 -15.13
N THR A 324 7.51 1.22 -15.68
CA THR A 324 7.48 -0.19 -15.25
C THR A 324 7.63 -1.16 -16.41
N CYS A 325 8.31 -2.27 -16.15
CA CYS A 325 8.34 -3.44 -17.00
C CYS A 325 7.87 -4.64 -16.18
N ALA A 326 6.60 -5.03 -16.32
CA ALA A 326 6.00 -6.09 -15.50
C ALA A 326 6.66 -7.48 -15.66
N VAL A 327 7.45 -7.69 -16.71
CA VAL A 327 8.22 -8.92 -16.90
C VAL A 327 9.62 -8.84 -16.27
N ASP A 328 10.09 -7.65 -15.91
CA ASP A 328 11.34 -7.42 -15.20
C ASP A 328 11.09 -7.39 -13.68
N THR A 329 11.48 -8.48 -13.02
CA THR A 329 11.32 -8.65 -11.56
C THR A 329 12.11 -7.61 -10.76
N GLU A 330 13.27 -7.17 -11.24
CA GLU A 330 14.11 -6.19 -10.53
C GLU A 330 13.53 -4.78 -10.66
N ASN A 331 13.04 -4.40 -11.85
CA ASN A 331 12.28 -3.16 -12.03
C ASN A 331 11.06 -3.11 -11.08
N ILE A 332 10.26 -4.18 -11.03
CA ILE A 332 9.10 -4.24 -10.13
C ILE A 332 9.50 -4.22 -8.65
N ARG A 333 10.62 -4.83 -8.27
CA ARG A 333 11.15 -4.77 -6.89
C ARG A 333 11.46 -3.33 -6.46
N ARG A 334 12.18 -2.57 -7.30
CA ARG A 334 12.53 -1.17 -7.02
C ARG A 334 11.29 -0.30 -6.91
N VAL A 335 10.41 -0.38 -7.92
CA VAL A 335 9.16 0.40 -7.93
C VAL A 335 8.27 0.06 -6.73
N PHE A 336 8.21 -1.22 -6.32
CA PHE A 336 7.46 -1.61 -5.13
C PHE A 336 8.04 -1.03 -3.84
N ASN A 337 9.36 -0.95 -3.71
CA ASN A 337 9.99 -0.31 -2.55
C ASN A 337 9.66 1.19 -2.49
N ASP A 338 9.70 1.89 -3.62
CA ASP A 338 9.29 3.31 -3.69
C ASP A 338 7.80 3.47 -3.30
N CYS A 339 6.94 2.57 -3.81
CA CYS A 339 5.52 2.54 -3.47
C CYS A 339 5.29 2.31 -1.98
N ARG A 340 6.09 1.45 -1.33
CA ARG A 340 5.99 1.19 0.11
C ARG A 340 6.24 2.45 0.91
N ASP A 341 7.30 3.18 0.59
CA ASP A 341 7.68 4.39 1.32
C ASP A 341 6.63 5.50 1.10
N ILE A 342 6.06 5.61 -0.10
CA ILE A 342 4.93 6.48 -0.41
C ILE A 342 3.70 6.10 0.44
N ILE A 343 3.31 4.82 0.44
CA ILE A 343 2.13 4.35 1.16
C ILE A 343 2.30 4.50 2.67
N GLN A 344 3.49 4.25 3.21
CA GLN A 344 3.78 4.49 4.63
C GLN A 344 3.62 5.98 4.98
N ARG A 345 4.18 6.89 4.19
CA ARG A 345 4.00 8.34 4.40
C ARG A 345 2.54 8.76 4.27
N MET A 346 1.80 8.20 3.32
CA MET A 346 0.37 8.46 3.16
C MET A 346 -0.42 7.98 4.38
N HIS A 347 -0.13 6.78 4.86
CA HIS A 347 -0.75 6.21 6.04
C HIS A 347 -0.47 7.09 7.26
N LEU A 348 0.78 7.47 7.52
CA LEU A 348 1.14 8.36 8.62
C LEU A 348 0.46 9.75 8.53
N ARG A 349 0.37 10.35 7.34
CA ARG A 349 -0.38 11.62 7.12
C ARG A 349 -1.87 11.48 7.41
N GLN A 350 -2.47 10.34 7.05
CA GLN A 350 -3.89 10.08 7.29
C GLN A 350 -4.23 10.04 8.79
N TYR A 351 -3.25 9.71 9.64
CA TYR A 351 -3.37 9.65 11.10
C TYR A 351 -2.72 10.84 11.83
N GLU A 352 -2.41 11.94 11.13
CA GLU A 352 -1.80 13.15 11.72
C GLU A 352 -0.46 12.91 12.44
N LEU A 353 0.28 11.87 12.06
CA LEU A 353 1.58 11.52 12.63
C LEU A 353 2.76 12.20 11.90
N LEU A 354 2.49 13.04 10.89
CA LEU A 354 3.46 13.75 10.04
C LEU A 354 3.12 15.23 9.85
#